data_AF-A0A6G1WQL0-F1
#
_entry.id   AF-A0A6G1WQL0-F1
#
_cell.length_a   1.000
_cell.length_b   1.000
_cell.length_c   1.000
_cell.angle_alpha   90.00
_cell.angle_beta   90.00
_cell.angle_gamma   90.00
#
_symmetry.space_group_name_H-M   'P 1'
#
loop_
_entity.id
_entity.type
_entity.pdbx_description
1 polymer ?
#
loop_
_entity_poly.entity_id
_entity_poly.type
_entity_poly.pdbx_seq_one_letter_code
_entity_poly.pdbx_strand_id
1 'polypeptide(L)'
;MIDAQIKVDLQQFNRSLTDIERKQLPYALMLTLNETAKGGRLEVQREMDRVFDRPTPYAKRGVVYDRASRQNLRAAVVVTGDRTKSGLPATAFLGPQIEGGMRTHKAFERQLVDRGLMQRNLVAVPAKRAPLDRYGNMTQGFLNRVMADLQIDYRGAGATRTRTSSSLKRNKNYKNARFFVPRQPSHLYPGVYQRDPAT
;
A
#
# COMPACT_ATOMS: atom_id res chain seq x y z
N MET A 1 -66.93 -12.45 -52.46
CA MET A 1 -65.62 -11.86 -52.07
C MET A 1 -65.32 -12.42 -50.69
N ILE A 2 -64.31 -13.29 -50.54
CA ILE A 2 -63.98 -13.88 -49.24
C ILE A 2 -62.99 -12.92 -48.55
N ASP A 3 -63.43 -12.29 -47.46
CA ASP A 3 -62.57 -11.48 -46.61
C ASP A 3 -62.02 -12.37 -45.50
N ALA A 4 -60.69 -12.42 -45.35
CA ALA A 4 -60.02 -13.27 -44.38
C ALA A 4 -59.24 -12.38 -43.40
N GLN A 5 -59.72 -12.30 -42.16
CA GLN A 5 -58.99 -11.63 -41.08
C GLN A 5 -58.11 -12.64 -40.34
N ILE A 6 -56.80 -12.41 -40.38
CA ILE A 6 -55.84 -13.14 -39.55
C ILE A 6 -55.61 -12.34 -38.27
N LYS A 7 -55.95 -12.93 -37.11
CA LYS A 7 -55.59 -12.41 -35.80
C LYS A 7 -54.37 -13.17 -35.28
N VAL A 8 -53.28 -12.46 -35.04
CA VAL A 8 -52.06 -13.03 -34.44
C VAL A 8 -51.99 -12.62 -32.97
N ASP A 9 -51.85 -13.59 -32.06
CA ASP A 9 -51.59 -13.33 -30.63
C ASP A 9 -50.09 -13.17 -30.38
N LEU A 10 -49.69 -11.95 -29.98
CA LEU A 10 -48.30 -11.58 -29.70
C LEU A 10 -47.98 -11.50 -28.20
N GLN A 11 -48.91 -11.89 -27.31
CA GLN A 11 -48.71 -11.75 -25.87
C GLN A 11 -47.48 -12.52 -25.37
N GLN A 12 -47.29 -13.75 -25.84
CA GLN A 12 -46.14 -14.57 -25.44
C GLN A 12 -44.82 -13.97 -25.93
N PHE A 13 -44.79 -13.50 -27.18
CA PHE A 13 -43.62 -12.84 -27.75
C PHE A 13 -43.23 -11.57 -26.95
N ASN A 14 -44.20 -10.72 -26.63
CA ASN A 14 -43.97 -9.51 -25.84
C ASN A 14 -43.46 -9.83 -24.41
N ARG A 15 -43.98 -10.90 -23.78
CA ARG A 15 -43.48 -11.37 -22.48
C ARG A 15 -42.02 -11.82 -22.57
N SER A 16 -41.66 -12.59 -23.61
CA SER A 16 -40.28 -13.03 -23.82
C SER A 16 -39.32 -11.86 -24.05
N LEU A 17 -39.71 -10.87 -24.85
CA LEU A 17 -38.90 -9.65 -25.04
C LEU A 17 -38.71 -8.88 -23.72
N THR A 18 -39.78 -8.73 -22.95
CA THR A 18 -39.73 -8.06 -21.64
C THR A 18 -38.81 -8.80 -20.66
N ASP A 19 -38.84 -10.14 -20.66
CA ASP A 19 -37.98 -10.95 -19.81
C ASP A 19 -36.50 -10.86 -20.22
N ILE A 20 -36.20 -10.81 -21.52
CA ILE A 20 -34.84 -10.54 -22.01
C ILE A 20 -34.37 -9.18 -21.53
N GLU A 21 -35.18 -8.14 -21.74
CA GLU A 21 -34.84 -6.77 -21.37
C GLU A 21 -34.62 -6.62 -19.86
N ARG A 22 -35.52 -7.16 -19.03
CA ARG A 22 -35.53 -6.91 -17.58
C ARG A 22 -34.65 -7.88 -16.79
N LYS A 23 -34.37 -9.08 -17.30
CA LYS A 23 -33.63 -10.12 -16.56
C LYS A 23 -32.32 -10.48 -17.23
N GLN A 24 -32.34 -10.79 -18.53
CA GLN A 24 -31.17 -11.35 -19.22
C GLN A 24 -30.14 -10.27 -19.55
N LEU A 25 -30.56 -9.11 -20.08
CA LEU A 25 -29.64 -8.02 -20.41
C LEU A 25 -28.87 -7.50 -19.18
N PRO A 26 -29.50 -7.15 -18.04
CA PRO A 26 -28.76 -6.70 -16.86
C PRO A 26 -27.81 -7.78 -16.32
N TYR A 27 -28.20 -9.06 -16.39
CA TYR A 27 -27.34 -10.16 -15.95
C TYR A 27 -26.11 -10.31 -16.85
N ALA A 28 -26.29 -10.30 -18.18
CA ALA A 28 -25.19 -10.38 -19.14
C ALA A 28 -24.24 -9.17 -19.00
N LEU A 29 -24.78 -7.96 -18.84
CA LEU A 29 -23.99 -6.75 -18.59
C LEU A 29 -23.19 -6.85 -17.30
N MET A 30 -23.82 -7.26 -16.20
CA MET A 30 -23.14 -7.48 -14.92
C MET A 30 -21.97 -8.47 -15.04
N LEU A 31 -22.17 -9.60 -15.71
CA LEU A 31 -21.10 -10.58 -15.95
C LEU A 31 -19.95 -9.98 -16.77
N THR A 32 -20.29 -9.30 -17.86
CA THR A 32 -19.31 -8.68 -18.78
C THR A 32 -18.47 -7.62 -18.05
N LEU A 33 -19.11 -6.74 -17.27
CA LEU A 33 -18.43 -5.72 -16.48
C LEU A 33 -17.48 -6.34 -15.44
N ASN A 34 -17.92 -7.40 -14.75
CA ASN A 34 -17.12 -8.07 -13.73
C ASN A 34 -15.90 -8.78 -14.32
N GLU A 35 -16.05 -9.49 -15.45
CA GLU A 35 -14.90 -10.12 -16.12
C GLU A 35 -13.94 -9.07 -16.71
N THR A 36 -14.46 -7.97 -17.26
CA THR A 36 -13.63 -6.85 -17.74
C THR A 36 -12.81 -6.23 -16.60
N ALA A 37 -13.44 -5.92 -15.46
CA ALA A 37 -12.75 -5.34 -14.31
C ALA A 37 -11.72 -6.30 -13.71
N LYS A 38 -12.01 -7.60 -13.68
CA LYS A 38 -11.05 -8.64 -13.28
C LYS A 38 -9.83 -8.70 -14.21
N GLY A 39 -10.04 -8.62 -15.52
CA GLY A 39 -8.97 -8.51 -16.51
C GLY A 39 -8.11 -7.26 -16.29
N GLY A 40 -8.76 -6.10 -16.14
CA GLY A 40 -8.09 -4.83 -15.85
C GLY A 40 -7.25 -4.87 -14.57
N ARG A 41 -7.78 -5.46 -13.48
CA ARG A 41 -7.02 -5.66 -12.22
C ARG A 41 -5.74 -6.46 -12.47
N LEU A 42 -5.81 -7.54 -13.25
CA LEU A 42 -4.64 -8.37 -13.55
C LEU A 42 -3.61 -7.60 -14.38
N GLU A 43 -4.05 -6.81 -15.36
CA GLU A 43 -3.13 -5.98 -16.15
C GLU A 43 -2.47 -4.89 -15.31
N VAL A 44 -3.21 -4.23 -14.42
CA VAL A 44 -2.60 -3.27 -13.48
C VAL A 44 -1.55 -3.98 -12.61
N GLN A 45 -1.83 -5.17 -12.10
CA GLN A 45 -0.85 -5.94 -11.33
C GLN A 45 0.40 -6.34 -12.15
N ARG A 46 0.25 -6.59 -13.45
CA ARG A 46 1.39 -6.85 -14.37
C ARG A 46 2.18 -5.59 -14.66
N GLU A 47 1.51 -4.44 -14.82
CA GLU A 47 2.17 -3.15 -14.99
C GLU A 47 3.00 -2.80 -13.74
N MET A 48 2.45 -3.05 -12.55
CA MET A 48 3.19 -2.86 -11.29
C MET A 48 4.51 -3.64 -11.26
N ASP A 49 4.56 -4.85 -11.82
CA ASP A 49 5.80 -5.65 -11.91
C ASP A 49 6.82 -5.04 -12.89
N ARG A 50 6.40 -4.20 -13.83
CA ARG A 50 7.27 -3.51 -14.79
C ARG A 50 7.77 -2.15 -14.28
N VAL A 51 6.90 -1.36 -13.66
CA VAL A 51 7.22 0.03 -13.28
C VAL A 51 7.80 0.17 -11.87
N PHE A 52 7.50 -0.77 -10.97
CA PHE A 52 8.01 -0.73 -9.60
C PHE A 52 9.23 -1.64 -9.43
N ASP A 53 10.22 -1.18 -8.66
CA ASP A 53 11.32 -2.02 -8.22
C ASP A 53 10.82 -3.02 -7.15
N ARG A 54 10.75 -4.30 -7.53
CA ARG A 54 10.47 -5.44 -6.64
C ARG A 54 9.23 -5.23 -5.75
N PRO A 55 8.03 -4.97 -6.33
CA PRO A 55 6.83 -4.71 -5.54
C PRO A 55 6.48 -5.91 -4.64
N THR A 56 6.16 -5.64 -3.38
CA THR A 56 5.77 -6.71 -2.45
C THR A 56 4.45 -7.36 -2.89
N PRO A 57 4.22 -8.66 -2.60
CA PRO A 57 2.93 -9.29 -2.85
C PRO A 57 1.77 -8.59 -2.12
N TYR A 58 2.05 -7.91 -1.01
CA TYR A 58 1.06 -7.11 -0.29
C TYR A 58 0.64 -5.89 -1.12
N ALA A 59 1.60 -5.15 -1.69
CA ALA A 59 1.31 -4.01 -2.56
C ALA A 59 0.47 -4.41 -3.77
N LYS A 60 0.85 -5.48 -4.48
CA LYS A 60 0.11 -5.96 -5.67
C LYS A 60 -1.32 -6.38 -5.35
N ARG A 61 -1.51 -7.09 -4.23
CA ARG A 61 -2.85 -7.50 -3.76
C ARG A 61 -3.70 -6.32 -3.27
N GLY A 62 -3.09 -5.15 -3.08
CA GLY A 62 -3.80 -3.91 -2.79
C GLY A 62 -4.68 -3.43 -3.95
N VAL A 63 -4.39 -3.82 -5.19
CA VAL A 63 -5.24 -3.55 -6.36
C VAL A 63 -6.36 -4.59 -6.43
N VAL A 64 -7.60 -4.12 -6.32
CA VAL A 64 -8.83 -4.92 -6.32
C VAL A 64 -9.81 -4.38 -7.35
N TYR A 65 -11.02 -4.92 -7.41
CA TYR A 65 -12.09 -4.33 -8.20
C TYR A 65 -13.41 -4.39 -7.45
N ASP A 66 -14.21 -3.33 -7.58
CA ASP A 66 -15.59 -3.32 -7.13
C ASP A 66 -16.47 -4.04 -8.15
N ARG A 67 -17.35 -4.92 -7.66
CA ARG A 67 -18.20 -5.78 -8.49
C ARG A 67 -19.48 -5.05 -8.90
N ALA A 68 -19.85 -5.19 -10.17
CA ALA A 68 -21.18 -4.87 -10.64
C ALA A 68 -22.21 -5.85 -10.08
N SER A 69 -23.41 -5.35 -9.81
CA SER A 69 -24.61 -6.12 -9.47
C SER A 69 -25.71 -5.87 -10.51
N ARG A 70 -26.81 -6.65 -10.46
CA ARG A 70 -27.95 -6.42 -11.35
C ARG A 70 -28.60 -5.04 -11.15
N GLN A 71 -28.50 -4.50 -9.93
CA GLN A 71 -29.04 -3.20 -9.56
C GLN A 71 -28.04 -2.05 -9.80
N ASN A 72 -26.75 -2.36 -9.86
CA ASN A 72 -25.68 -1.39 -10.09
C ASN A 72 -24.69 -1.93 -11.12
N LEU A 73 -24.92 -1.58 -12.39
CA LEU A 73 -24.08 -1.97 -13.53
C LEU A 73 -22.81 -1.10 -13.61
N ARG A 74 -22.06 -1.05 -12.52
CA ARG A 74 -20.75 -0.38 -12.44
C ARG A 74 -19.74 -1.32 -11.83
N ALA A 75 -18.62 -1.50 -12.51
CA ALA A 75 -17.44 -2.19 -11.99
C ALA A 75 -16.22 -1.28 -12.23
N ALA A 76 -15.29 -1.27 -11.28
CA ALA A 76 -14.11 -0.43 -11.36
C ALA A 76 -12.92 -1.13 -10.72
N VAL A 77 -11.73 -0.96 -11.31
CA VAL A 77 -10.46 -1.33 -10.67
C VAL A 77 -10.13 -0.25 -9.65
N VAL A 78 -9.88 -0.64 -8.40
CA VAL A 78 -9.67 0.29 -7.30
C VAL A 78 -8.51 -0.17 -6.42
N VAL A 79 -7.94 0.75 -5.66
CA VAL A 79 -6.95 0.42 -4.62
C VAL A 79 -7.66 0.25 -3.29
N THR A 80 -7.25 -0.76 -2.52
CA THR A 80 -7.83 -1.05 -1.21
C THR A 80 -7.50 0.08 -0.24
N GLY A 81 -8.52 0.83 0.17
CA GLY A 81 -8.45 1.82 1.26
C GLY A 81 -8.57 1.16 2.64
N ASP A 82 -9.34 1.78 3.54
CA ASP A 82 -9.50 1.37 4.95
C ASP A 82 -10.26 0.04 5.16
N ARG A 83 -10.58 -0.68 4.08
CA ARG A 83 -11.21 -2.01 4.15
C ARG A 83 -10.28 -3.08 4.79
N THR A 84 -9.00 -2.77 5.01
CA THR A 84 -8.06 -3.66 5.71
C THR A 84 -8.23 -3.57 7.23
N LYS A 85 -8.77 -4.63 7.86
CA LYS A 85 -8.88 -4.76 9.34
C LYS A 85 -7.53 -4.75 10.09
N SER A 86 -6.42 -4.90 9.38
CA SER A 86 -5.07 -4.89 9.95
C SER A 86 -4.05 -4.47 8.88
N GLY A 87 -3.14 -3.59 9.26
CA GLY A 87 -2.08 -3.07 8.38
C GLY A 87 -2.38 -1.70 7.79
N LEU A 88 -1.37 -1.12 7.15
CA LEU A 88 -1.47 0.16 6.45
C LEU A 88 -2.25 -0.06 5.13
N PRO A 89 -3.33 0.68 4.85
CA PRO A 89 -4.13 0.49 3.65
C PRO A 89 -3.28 0.71 2.39
N ALA A 90 -3.63 0.04 1.29
CA ALA A 90 -2.86 0.12 0.06
C ALA A 90 -2.85 1.53 -0.55
N THR A 91 -3.92 2.29 -0.34
CA THR A 91 -4.02 3.70 -0.71
C THR A 91 -2.92 4.55 -0.09
N ALA A 92 -2.45 4.25 1.13
CA ALA A 92 -1.43 5.05 1.80
C ALA A 92 -0.06 5.02 1.12
N PHE A 93 0.23 4.01 0.30
CA PHE A 93 1.50 3.89 -0.42
C PHE A 93 1.35 3.83 -1.94
N LEU A 94 0.23 3.35 -2.48
CA LEU A 94 -0.05 3.40 -3.93
C LEU A 94 -0.71 4.72 -4.35
N GLY A 95 -1.49 5.37 -3.49
CA GLY A 95 -2.16 6.64 -3.81
C GLY A 95 -1.19 7.71 -4.33
N PRO A 96 -0.07 7.99 -3.62
CA PRO A 96 0.93 8.95 -4.10
C PRO A 96 1.62 8.55 -5.42
N GLN A 97 1.63 7.27 -5.78
CA GLN A 97 2.18 6.81 -7.06
C GLN A 97 1.19 7.03 -8.22
N ILE A 98 -0.10 7.17 -7.92
CA ILE A 98 -1.18 7.34 -8.89
C ILE A 98 -1.51 8.83 -9.05
N GLU A 99 -1.76 9.51 -7.92
CA GLU A 99 -2.21 10.90 -7.87
C GLU A 99 -1.04 11.89 -7.80
N GLY A 100 0.16 11.40 -7.48
CA GLY A 100 1.32 12.23 -7.18
C GLY A 100 1.32 12.76 -5.74
N GLY A 101 2.29 13.63 -5.43
CA GLY A 101 2.44 14.24 -4.11
C GLY A 101 3.29 13.45 -3.12
N MET A 102 3.32 13.94 -1.87
CA MET A 102 4.14 13.35 -0.81
C MET A 102 3.45 12.12 -0.22
N ARG A 103 4.20 11.02 -0.08
CA ARG A 103 3.72 9.83 0.63
C ARG A 103 3.56 10.09 2.13
N THR A 104 2.66 9.35 2.75
CA THR A 104 2.53 9.32 4.20
C THR A 104 3.82 8.84 4.86
N HIS A 105 4.18 9.47 5.99
CA HIS A 105 5.30 9.04 6.83
C HIS A 105 5.05 7.65 7.42
N LYS A 106 6.05 6.78 7.33
CA LYS A 106 6.07 5.50 8.04
C LYS A 106 6.12 5.76 9.55
N ALA A 107 5.76 4.78 10.35
CA ALA A 107 5.70 4.92 11.81
C ALA A 107 7.01 5.43 12.43
N PHE A 108 8.17 4.91 12.00
CA PHE A 108 9.46 5.36 12.52
C PHE A 108 9.81 6.80 12.08
N GLU A 109 9.43 7.18 10.86
CA GLU A 109 9.63 8.54 10.33
C GLU A 109 8.81 9.55 11.12
N ARG A 110 7.54 9.24 11.41
CA ARG A 110 6.70 10.07 12.28
C ARG A 110 7.38 10.33 13.62
N GLN A 111 7.93 9.29 14.25
CA GLN A 111 8.64 9.47 15.52
C GLN A 111 9.94 10.28 15.40
N LEU A 112 10.67 10.18 14.30
CA LEU A 112 11.82 11.06 14.06
C LEU A 112 11.38 12.51 13.94
N VAL A 113 10.27 12.79 13.25
CA VAL A 113 9.69 14.13 13.13
C VAL A 113 9.23 14.64 14.50
N ASP A 114 8.47 13.83 15.25
CA ASP A 114 7.94 14.18 16.56
C ASP A 114 9.06 14.48 17.58
N ARG A 115 10.22 13.85 17.44
CA ARG A 115 11.43 14.09 18.26
C ARG A 115 12.31 15.23 17.75
N GLY A 116 11.92 15.91 16.67
CA GLY A 116 12.71 16.98 16.04
C GLY A 116 14.01 16.49 15.37
N LEU A 117 14.12 15.19 15.09
CA LEU A 117 15.29 14.55 14.48
C LEU A 117 15.18 14.45 12.95
N MET A 118 14.00 14.70 12.39
CA MET A 118 13.75 14.78 10.95
C MET A 118 12.76 15.92 10.68
N GLN A 119 12.94 16.66 9.59
CA GLN A 119 11.97 17.70 9.21
C GLN A 119 10.69 17.05 8.65
N ARG A 120 9.53 17.71 8.85
CA ARG A 120 8.21 17.17 8.49
C ARG A 120 8.03 16.94 6.98
N ASN A 121 8.74 17.69 6.15
CA ASN A 121 8.72 17.60 4.68
C ASN A 121 9.81 16.67 4.11
N LEU A 122 10.48 15.87 4.93
CA LEU A 122 11.52 14.94 4.49
C LEU A 122 11.11 13.49 4.73
N VAL A 123 11.61 12.59 3.90
CA VAL A 123 11.43 11.15 4.02
C VAL A 123 12.77 10.45 4.18
N ALA A 124 12.81 9.35 4.92
CA ALA A 124 14.00 8.55 5.07
C ALA A 124 14.18 7.62 3.85
N VAL A 125 15.36 7.70 3.23
CA VAL A 125 15.78 6.84 2.13
C VAL A 125 16.96 5.98 2.61
N PRO A 126 17.03 4.69 2.25
CA PRO A 126 18.16 3.86 2.64
C PRO A 126 19.48 4.41 2.10
N ALA A 127 20.48 4.54 2.96
CA ALA A 127 21.84 4.87 2.54
C ALA A 127 22.49 3.70 1.77
N LYS A 128 23.57 3.97 1.02
CA LYS A 128 24.28 2.97 0.19
C LYS A 128 24.64 1.67 0.90
N ARG A 129 24.92 1.71 2.20
CA ARG A 129 25.31 0.54 3.02
C ARG A 129 24.20 0.08 3.98
N ALA A 130 22.99 0.62 3.86
CA ALA A 130 21.87 0.20 4.69
C ALA A 130 21.45 -1.23 4.33
N PRO A 131 21.31 -2.15 5.30
CA PRO A 131 20.83 -3.50 5.04
C PRO A 131 19.40 -3.47 4.51
N LEU A 132 19.19 -3.99 3.30
CA LEU A 132 17.90 -4.09 2.65
C LEU A 132 17.38 -5.54 2.68
N ASP A 133 16.06 -5.69 2.67
CA ASP A 133 15.41 -6.97 2.40
C ASP A 133 15.34 -7.25 0.88
N ARG A 134 14.78 -8.41 0.52
CA ARG A 134 14.59 -8.83 -0.88
C ARG A 134 13.74 -7.86 -1.71
N TYR A 135 12.96 -6.98 -1.08
CA TYR A 135 12.09 -6.00 -1.71
C TYR A 135 12.67 -4.58 -1.66
N GLY A 136 13.93 -4.42 -1.24
CA GLY A 136 14.59 -3.11 -1.17
C GLY A 136 14.20 -2.26 0.05
N ASN A 137 13.43 -2.79 1.00
CA ASN A 137 13.10 -2.07 2.23
C ASN A 137 14.24 -2.21 3.25
N MET A 138 14.48 -1.19 4.07
CA MET A 138 15.38 -1.34 5.22
C MET A 138 14.90 -2.47 6.13
N THR A 139 15.81 -3.37 6.51
CA THR A 139 15.42 -4.51 7.35
C THR A 139 14.89 -4.05 8.71
N GLN A 140 13.95 -4.81 9.24
CA GLN A 140 13.33 -4.52 10.53
C GLN A 140 14.36 -4.49 11.68
N GLY A 141 15.34 -5.40 11.66
CA GLY A 141 16.39 -5.46 12.67
C GLY A 141 17.31 -4.23 12.63
N PHE A 142 17.62 -3.73 11.42
CA PHE A 142 18.38 -2.50 11.24
C PHE A 142 17.63 -1.28 11.76
N LEU A 143 16.36 -1.12 11.39
CA LEU A 143 15.51 -0.03 11.90
C LEU A 143 15.40 -0.06 13.43
N ASN A 144 15.17 -1.23 14.03
CA ASN A 144 15.13 -1.35 15.49
C ASN A 144 16.44 -0.91 16.14
N ARG A 145 17.59 -1.25 15.54
CA ARG A 145 18.91 -0.83 16.04
C ARG A 145 19.09 0.69 15.96
N VAL A 146 18.72 1.30 14.83
CA VAL A 146 18.76 2.75 14.65
C VAL A 146 17.90 3.44 15.71
N MET A 147 16.62 3.05 15.82
CA MET A 147 15.68 3.69 16.74
C MET A 147 16.08 3.50 18.21
N ALA A 148 16.65 2.34 18.56
CA ALA A 148 17.12 2.07 19.91
C ALA A 148 18.37 2.88 20.30
N ASP A 149 19.22 3.30 19.35
CA ASP A 149 20.34 4.22 19.64
C ASP A 149 19.86 5.66 19.79
N LEU A 150 18.86 6.04 18.99
CA LEU A 150 18.19 7.34 19.09
C LEU A 150 17.25 7.44 20.31
N GLN A 151 17.14 6.38 21.12
CA GLN A 151 16.29 6.32 22.31
C GLN A 151 14.80 6.56 21.98
N ILE A 152 14.33 6.00 20.86
CA ILE A 152 12.95 6.11 20.40
C ILE A 152 12.30 4.72 20.43
N ASP A 153 11.19 4.61 21.18
CA ASP A 153 10.27 3.49 21.02
C ASP A 153 9.12 3.91 20.11
N TYR A 154 9.11 3.35 18.90
CA TYR A 154 8.16 3.75 17.85
C TYR A 154 7.01 2.77 17.66
N ARG A 155 6.99 1.66 18.41
CA ARG A 155 5.98 0.62 18.27
C ARG A 155 4.96 0.60 19.42
N GLY A 156 5.22 1.34 20.49
CA GLY A 156 4.43 1.30 21.72
C GLY A 156 4.55 -0.06 22.41
N ALA A 157 4.38 -0.09 23.73
CA ALA A 157 4.44 -1.32 24.54
C ALA A 157 5.80 -2.05 24.60
N GLY A 158 6.94 -1.34 24.50
CA GLY A 158 8.26 -1.93 24.81
C GLY A 158 8.79 -2.92 23.77
N ALA A 159 8.15 -3.00 22.60
CA ALA A 159 8.60 -3.79 21.46
C ALA A 159 9.91 -3.26 20.86
N THR A 160 10.20 -1.96 21.02
CA THR A 160 11.51 -1.38 20.78
C THR A 160 12.15 -1.10 22.15
N ARG A 161 12.88 -2.07 22.71
CA ARG A 161 13.65 -1.81 23.93
C ARG A 161 14.76 -0.81 23.60
N THR A 162 14.59 0.44 24.02
CA THR A 162 15.65 1.43 23.95
C THR A 162 16.87 0.91 24.71
N ARG A 163 18.08 1.23 24.23
CA ARG A 163 19.29 0.69 24.84
C ARG A 163 19.47 1.32 26.22
N THR A 164 19.35 0.50 27.26
CA THR A 164 19.68 0.88 28.63
C THR A 164 21.19 0.74 28.90
N SER A 165 21.68 1.44 29.93
CA SER A 165 23.06 1.31 30.41
C SER A 165 23.44 -0.14 30.76
N SER A 166 22.49 -0.92 31.28
CA SER A 166 22.67 -2.35 31.57
C SER A 166 22.75 -3.22 30.30
N SER A 167 22.00 -2.89 29.25
CA SER A 167 22.07 -3.57 27.95
C SER A 167 23.43 -3.34 27.28
N LEU A 168 23.94 -2.11 27.32
CA LEU A 168 25.26 -1.74 26.78
C LEU A 168 26.42 -2.40 27.52
N LYS A 169 26.28 -2.66 28.83
CA LYS A 169 27.28 -3.41 29.62
C LYS A 169 27.31 -4.89 29.25
N ARG A 170 26.14 -5.51 28.98
CA ARG A 170 26.03 -6.95 28.70
C ARG A 170 26.48 -7.37 27.30
N ASN A 171 26.28 -6.52 26.29
CA ASN A 171 26.63 -6.88 24.91
C ASN A 171 27.52 -5.81 24.29
N LYS A 172 28.82 -6.16 24.14
CA LYS A 172 29.85 -5.28 23.58
C LYS A 172 29.54 -4.87 22.13
N ASN A 173 28.81 -5.68 21.38
CA ASN A 173 28.40 -5.35 20.00
C ASN A 173 27.45 -4.12 19.94
N TYR A 174 26.77 -3.78 21.05
CA TYR A 174 25.98 -2.55 21.13
C TYR A 174 26.83 -1.28 21.31
N LYS A 175 28.12 -1.39 21.63
CA LYS A 175 29.01 -0.22 21.69
C LYS A 175 29.43 0.27 20.31
N ASN A 176 29.44 -0.62 19.31
CA ASN A 176 30.11 -0.44 18.02
C ASN A 176 29.20 0.12 16.90
N ALA A 177 27.89 0.06 17.05
CA ALA A 177 26.95 0.65 16.10
C ALA A 177 26.13 1.69 16.86
N ARG A 178 26.64 2.92 16.93
CA ARG A 178 25.94 4.08 17.49
C ARG A 178 25.42 4.94 16.36
N PHE A 179 24.12 4.84 16.12
CA PHE A 179 23.43 5.76 15.20
C PHE A 179 23.15 7.09 15.90
N PHE A 180 23.33 8.19 15.19
CA PHE A 180 23.04 9.54 15.68
C PHE A 180 22.54 10.44 14.56
N VAL A 181 21.81 11.48 14.93
CA VAL A 181 21.47 12.59 14.05
C VAL A 181 22.39 13.77 14.41
N PRO A 182 23.06 14.40 13.44
CA PRO A 182 23.95 15.53 13.71
C PRO A 182 23.17 16.70 14.29
N ARG A 183 23.73 17.33 15.33
CA ARG A 183 23.19 18.59 15.88
C ARG A 183 23.55 19.73 14.93
N GLN A 184 22.60 20.61 14.66
CA GLN A 184 22.85 21.81 13.86
C GLN A 184 23.56 22.89 14.71
N PRO A 185 24.49 23.66 14.13
CA PRO A 185 25.00 23.56 12.76
C PRO A 185 25.98 22.38 12.59
N SER A 186 25.84 21.61 11.51
CA SER A 186 26.78 20.54 11.14
C SER A 186 27.11 20.60 9.66
N HIS A 187 28.32 20.17 9.29
CA HIS A 187 28.73 19.97 7.90
C HIS A 187 28.08 18.72 7.26
N LEU A 188 27.38 17.91 8.06
CA LEU A 188 26.68 16.73 7.59
C LEU A 188 25.28 17.09 7.09
N TYR A 189 24.91 16.52 5.94
CA TYR A 189 23.54 16.62 5.42
C TYR A 189 22.52 16.02 6.39
N PRO A 190 21.22 16.40 6.30
CA PRO A 190 20.18 15.80 7.11
C PRO A 190 20.14 14.27 6.95
N GLY A 191 20.25 13.53 8.05
CA GLY A 191 20.26 12.08 8.01
C GLY A 191 20.63 11.43 9.35
N VAL A 192 20.57 10.10 9.36
CA VAL A 192 21.04 9.29 10.49
C VAL A 192 22.38 8.67 10.13
N TYR A 193 23.39 8.96 10.93
CA TYR A 193 24.77 8.55 10.70
C TYR A 193 25.18 7.46 11.70
N GLN A 194 26.01 6.54 11.24
CA GLN A 194 26.66 5.56 12.11
C GLN A 194 28.06 6.07 12.46
N ARG A 195 28.41 6.09 13.75
CA ARG A 195 29.83 6.28 14.15
C ARG A 195 30.63 5.05 13.75
N ASP A 196 31.82 5.28 13.19
CA ASP A 196 32.76 4.18 12.94
C ASP A 196 33.16 3.57 14.29
N PRO A 197 32.94 2.25 14.51
CA PRO A 197 33.38 1.59 15.74
C PRO A 197 34.89 1.61 15.98
N ALA A 198 35.70 1.88 14.95
CA ALA A 198 37.16 1.91 15.06
C ALA A 198 37.72 3.24 15.61
N THR A 199 36.88 4.27 15.73
CA THR A 199 37.22 5.62 16.25
C THR A 199 36.40 5.96 17.47
#